data_AF-A0A7X9JW98-F1
#
_entry.id   AF-A0A7X9JW98-F1
#
_cell.length_a   1.000
_cell.length_b   1.000
_cell.length_c   1.000
_cell.angle_alpha   90.00
_cell.angle_beta   90.00
_cell.angle_gamma   90.00
#
_symmetry.space_group_name_H-M   'P 1'
#
loop_
_entity.id
_entity.type
_entity.pdbx_description
1 polymer ?
#
loop_
_entity_poly.entity_id
_entity_poly.type
_entity_poly.pdbx_seq_one_letter_code
_entity_poly.pdbx_strand_id
1 'polypeptide(L)'
;MKKTINSALPQGLEINEIEIIPSGKKSLAASLYGFIYELRLPADMDNDRLEIIKNNIDVFLTSPSFYIPRLSKGVMANKDIRPFIKSIFFDTQEKKIEYTIRFSQKGSLKPLDIIVHVAGFSKAEAENIHVIKTRTILV
;
A
#
# COMPACT_ATOMS: atom_id res chain seq x y z
N MET A 1 -10.83 -28.80 -7.31
CA MET A 1 -11.46 -27.62 -6.67
C MET A 1 -11.03 -26.31 -7.32
N LYS A 2 -9.76 -25.87 -7.21
CA LYS A 2 -9.25 -24.62 -7.84
C LYS A 2 -9.63 -24.46 -9.31
N LYS A 3 -9.34 -25.46 -10.16
CA LYS A 3 -9.64 -25.42 -11.61
C LYS A 3 -11.13 -25.23 -11.90
N THR A 4 -11.99 -25.91 -11.15
CA THR A 4 -13.45 -25.82 -11.27
C THR A 4 -13.97 -24.44 -10.88
N ILE A 5 -13.39 -23.83 -9.84
CA ILE A 5 -13.77 -22.47 -9.44
C ILE A 5 -13.29 -21.48 -10.51
N ASN A 6 -12.04 -21.57 -10.94
CA ASN A 6 -11.49 -20.67 -11.97
C ASN A 6 -12.26 -20.73 -13.30
N SER A 7 -12.79 -21.90 -13.70
CA SER A 7 -13.63 -21.99 -14.91
C SER A 7 -14.98 -21.28 -14.82
N ALA A 8 -15.41 -20.91 -13.60
CA ALA A 8 -16.65 -20.17 -13.37
C ALA A 8 -16.42 -18.68 -13.05
N LEU A 9 -15.16 -18.22 -13.01
CA LEU A 9 -14.83 -16.82 -12.73
C LEU A 9 -14.91 -15.97 -14.00
N PRO A 10 -15.26 -14.67 -13.87
CA PRO A 10 -15.20 -13.74 -14.98
C PRO A 10 -13.75 -13.53 -15.43
N GLN A 11 -13.61 -13.08 -16.67
CA GLN A 11 -12.31 -12.65 -17.19
C GLN A 11 -11.70 -11.56 -16.27
N GLY A 12 -10.42 -11.72 -15.96
CA GLY A 12 -9.67 -10.82 -15.07
C GLY A 12 -9.63 -11.25 -13.60
N LEU A 13 -10.25 -12.37 -13.23
CA LEU A 13 -10.19 -12.91 -11.87
C LEU A 13 -9.73 -14.36 -11.87
N GLU A 14 -8.67 -14.66 -11.11
CA GLU A 14 -8.11 -16.00 -11.00
C GLU A 14 -7.74 -16.30 -9.55
N ILE A 15 -8.09 -17.50 -9.08
CA ILE A 15 -7.59 -18.04 -7.83
C ILE A 15 -6.25 -18.72 -8.07
N ASN A 16 -5.19 -18.11 -7.54
CA ASN A 16 -3.84 -18.63 -7.62
C ASN A 16 -3.60 -19.77 -6.62
N GLU A 17 -4.16 -19.67 -5.41
CA GLU A 17 -3.90 -20.60 -4.31
C GLU A 17 -5.14 -20.78 -3.42
N ILE A 18 -5.30 -21.97 -2.85
CA ILE A 18 -6.33 -22.29 -1.87
C ILE A 18 -5.68 -23.14 -0.77
N GLU A 19 -5.85 -22.74 0.48
CA GLU A 19 -5.37 -23.49 1.65
C GLU A 19 -6.54 -23.79 2.60
N ILE A 20 -6.53 -24.98 3.21
CA ILE A 20 -7.44 -25.34 4.29
C ILE A 20 -6.83 -24.88 5.61
N ILE A 21 -7.56 -24.04 6.36
CA ILE A 21 -7.11 -23.58 7.68
C ILE A 21 -7.46 -24.65 8.74
N PRO A 22 -6.49 -25.22 9.46
CA PRO A 22 -6.74 -26.23 10.48
C PRO A 22 -7.55 -25.69 11.66
N SER A 23 -8.33 -26.56 12.29
CA SER A 23 -8.98 -26.29 13.58
C SER A 23 -7.95 -25.85 14.62
N GLY A 24 -8.24 -24.75 15.33
CA GLY A 24 -7.38 -24.20 16.39
C GLY A 24 -6.39 -23.12 15.94
N LYS A 25 -6.24 -22.86 14.63
CA LYS A 25 -5.52 -21.66 14.18
C LYS A 25 -6.36 -20.40 14.44
N LYS A 26 -5.66 -19.28 14.61
CA LYS A 26 -6.28 -17.94 14.63
C LYS A 26 -7.12 -17.76 13.37
N SER A 27 -8.22 -17.03 13.51
CA SER A 27 -8.98 -16.58 12.33
C SER A 27 -8.11 -15.72 11.43
N LEU A 28 -8.40 -15.67 10.13
CA LEU A 28 -7.69 -14.81 9.18
C LEU A 28 -7.62 -13.34 9.66
N ALA A 29 -8.71 -12.85 10.26
CA ALA A 29 -8.77 -11.51 10.83
C ALA A 29 -7.80 -11.34 12.01
N ALA A 30 -7.72 -12.34 12.90
CA ALA A 30 -6.81 -12.32 14.04
C ALA A 30 -5.33 -12.53 13.64
N SER A 31 -5.08 -13.14 12.49
CA SER A 31 -3.75 -13.31 11.92
C SER A 31 -3.30 -12.16 11.04
N LEU A 32 -4.17 -11.23 10.66
CA LEU A 32 -3.80 -10.15 9.74
C LEU A 32 -2.77 -9.20 10.37
N TYR A 33 -1.55 -9.20 9.82
CA TYR A 33 -0.47 -8.31 10.23
C TYR A 33 -0.31 -7.09 9.32
N GLY A 34 -0.58 -7.24 8.02
CA GLY A 34 -0.31 -6.15 7.08
C GLY A 34 -0.41 -6.55 5.62
N PHE A 35 0.06 -5.65 4.75
CA PHE A 35 -0.01 -5.80 3.30
C PHE A 35 1.25 -5.26 2.64
N ILE A 36 1.60 -5.85 1.51
CA ILE A 36 2.60 -5.30 0.58
C ILE A 36 1.84 -4.75 -0.62
N TYR A 37 2.22 -3.55 -1.01
CA TYR A 37 1.67 -2.84 -2.16
C TYR A 37 2.77 -2.40 -3.11
N GLU A 38 2.40 -2.31 -4.37
CA GLU A 38 3.18 -1.75 -5.45
C GLU A 38 2.37 -0.58 -6.06
N LEU A 39 3.03 0.57 -6.22
CA LEU A 39 2.53 1.71 -6.99
C LEU A 39 3.33 1.76 -8.28
N ARG A 40 2.65 1.67 -9.43
CA ARG A 40 3.26 1.93 -10.73
C ARG A 40 2.97 3.36 -11.15
N LEU A 41 4.03 4.13 -11.35
CA LEU A 41 3.94 5.52 -11.78
C LEU A 41 3.74 5.58 -13.31
N PRO A 42 3.18 6.69 -13.83
CA PRO A 42 3.05 6.91 -15.27
C PRO A 42 4.38 6.76 -16.02
N ALA A 43 4.33 6.09 -17.17
CA ALA A 43 5.51 5.76 -17.97
C ALA A 43 6.19 7.01 -18.57
N ASP A 44 5.46 8.10 -18.75
CA ASP A 44 5.89 9.38 -19.30
C ASP A 44 6.46 10.35 -18.26
N MET A 45 6.51 9.95 -16.97
CA MET A 45 7.07 10.77 -15.90
C MET A 45 8.54 11.13 -16.16
N ASP A 46 8.87 12.41 -16.10
CA ASP A 46 10.23 12.92 -16.31
C ASP A 46 11.17 12.63 -15.13
N ASN A 47 12.48 12.76 -15.38
CA ASN A 47 13.52 12.46 -14.39
C ASN A 47 13.50 13.41 -13.19
N ASP A 48 13.17 14.68 -13.40
CA ASP A 48 13.12 15.68 -12.32
C ASP A 48 12.02 15.30 -11.33
N ARG A 49 10.87 14.83 -11.82
CA ARG A 49 9.78 14.34 -11.00
C ARG A 49 10.14 13.07 -10.23
N LEU A 50 10.86 12.15 -10.87
CA LEU A 50 11.37 10.95 -10.19
C LEU A 50 12.35 11.33 -9.07
N GLU A 51 13.24 12.30 -9.29
CA GLU A 51 14.17 12.77 -8.27
C GLU A 51 13.44 13.41 -7.07
N ILE A 52 12.41 14.23 -7.33
CA ILE A 52 11.56 14.81 -6.28
C ILE A 52 10.92 13.70 -5.43
N ILE A 53 10.35 12.67 -6.06
CA ILE A 53 9.70 11.55 -5.34
C ILE A 53 10.72 10.82 -4.48
N LYS A 54 11.91 10.55 -5.02
CA LYS A 54 12.99 9.91 -4.28
C LYS A 54 13.38 10.71 -3.05
N ASN A 55 13.60 12.02 -3.20
CA ASN A 55 13.93 12.91 -2.10
C ASN A 55 12.83 12.94 -1.02
N ASN A 56 11.55 12.97 -1.43
CA ASN A 56 10.43 12.92 -0.47
C ASN A 56 10.40 11.61 0.33
N ILE A 57 10.69 10.48 -0.32
CA ILE A 57 10.77 9.17 0.34
C ILE A 57 11.97 9.12 1.30
N ASP A 58 13.12 9.68 0.93
CA ASP A 58 14.30 9.76 1.81
C ASP A 58 14.03 10.62 3.05
N VAL A 59 13.36 11.77 2.87
CA VAL A 59 12.88 12.61 3.99
C VAL A 59 11.92 11.82 4.89
N PHE A 60 10.98 11.08 4.30
CA PHE A 60 10.05 10.24 5.07
C PHE A 60 10.78 9.15 5.87
N LEU A 61 11.76 8.47 5.26
CA LEU A 61 12.51 7.38 5.87
C LEU A 61 13.35 7.84 7.05
N THR A 62 13.98 9.02 6.93
CA THR A 62 14.82 9.64 7.97
C THR A 62 14.01 10.32 9.08
N SER A 63 12.74 10.62 8.83
CA SER A 63 11.87 11.25 9.81
C SER A 63 11.38 10.26 10.88
N PRO A 64 11.53 10.57 12.19
CA PRO A 64 11.04 9.72 13.28
C PRO A 64 9.50 9.72 13.40
N SER A 65 8.85 10.76 12.88
CA SER A 65 7.39 10.92 12.85
C SER A 65 6.98 11.62 11.56
N PHE A 66 5.80 11.29 11.02
CA PHE A 66 5.30 11.90 9.79
C PHE A 66 3.79 12.09 9.87
N TYR A 67 3.35 13.34 10.05
CA TYR A 67 1.94 13.66 10.29
C TYR A 67 1.23 14.04 9.00
N ILE A 68 0.07 13.43 8.75
CA ILE A 68 -0.82 13.80 7.65
C ILE A 68 -2.18 14.28 8.16
N PRO A 69 -2.83 15.22 7.47
CA PRO A 69 -4.18 15.64 7.80
C PRO A 69 -5.19 14.52 7.52
N ARG A 70 -6.10 14.28 8.46
CA ARG A 70 -7.14 13.26 8.35
C ARG A 70 -8.47 13.81 8.82
N LEU A 71 -9.47 13.76 7.94
CA LEU A 71 -10.85 14.04 8.31
C LEU A 71 -11.44 12.81 9.03
N SER A 72 -11.89 13.01 10.27
CA SER A 72 -12.56 11.99 11.07
C SER A 72 -13.74 12.60 11.80
N LYS A 73 -14.95 12.07 11.59
CA LYS A 73 -16.19 12.56 12.21
C LYS A 73 -16.39 14.08 12.08
N GLY A 74 -16.06 14.64 10.91
CA GLY A 74 -16.19 16.08 10.63
C GLY A 74 -15.07 16.96 11.18
N VAL A 75 -14.10 16.40 11.91
CA VAL A 75 -12.96 17.15 12.47
C VAL A 75 -11.66 16.77 11.76
N MET A 76 -10.88 17.77 11.39
CA MET A 76 -9.54 17.59 10.86
C MET A 76 -8.58 17.30 12.02
N ALA A 77 -7.93 16.15 11.98
CA ALA A 77 -6.92 15.73 12.94
C ALA A 77 -5.62 15.35 12.23
N ASN A 78 -4.48 15.54 12.88
CA ASN A 78 -3.20 15.06 12.38
C ASN A 78 -2.97 13.62 12.83
N LYS A 79 -2.63 12.75 11.89
CA LYS A 79 -2.28 11.35 12.16
C LYS A 79 -0.83 11.11 11.81
N ASP A 80 -0.04 10.64 12.77
CA ASP A 80 1.29 10.10 12.49
C ASP A 80 1.16 8.78 11.73
N ILE A 81 1.75 8.71 10.54
CA ILE A 81 1.72 7.53 9.68
C ILE A 81 2.98 6.69 9.78
N ARG A 82 4.07 7.22 10.35
CA ARG A 82 5.37 6.54 10.44
C ARG A 82 5.28 5.15 11.10
N PRO A 83 4.51 4.94 12.18
CA PRO A 83 4.39 3.63 12.83
C PRO A 83 3.73 2.53 11.97
N PHE A 84 2.99 2.93 10.93
CA PHE A 84 2.25 2.00 10.07
C PHE A 84 3.07 1.53 8.87
N ILE A 85 4.18 2.19 8.53
CA ILE A 85 5.00 1.84 7.36
C ILE A 85 6.22 1.07 7.86
N LYS A 86 6.30 -0.22 7.50
CA LYS A 86 7.44 -1.08 7.85
C LYS A 86 8.62 -0.85 6.93
N SER A 87 8.37 -0.73 5.63
CA SER A 87 9.37 -0.45 4.61
C SER A 87 8.72 0.30 3.45
N ILE A 88 9.52 1.09 2.74
CA ILE A 88 9.19 1.72 1.47
C ILE A 88 10.47 1.76 0.64
N PHE A 89 10.37 1.42 -0.63
CA PHE A 89 11.46 1.40 -1.59
C PHE A 89 10.97 1.97 -2.91
N PHE A 90 11.82 2.75 -3.57
CA PHE A 90 11.52 3.33 -4.86
C PHE A 90 12.55 2.89 -5.91
N ASP A 91 12.05 2.20 -6.92
CA ASP A 91 12.79 1.84 -8.11
C ASP A 91 12.52 2.89 -9.20
N THR A 92 13.50 3.74 -9.46
CA THR A 92 13.38 4.80 -10.47
C THR A 92 13.43 4.26 -11.89
N GLN A 93 14.07 3.10 -12.12
CA GLN A 93 14.15 2.49 -13.44
C GLN A 93 12.81 1.88 -13.83
N GLU A 94 12.20 1.13 -12.92
CA GLU A 94 10.88 0.52 -13.10
C GLU A 94 9.72 1.48 -12.81
N LYS A 95 10.01 2.73 -12.41
CA LYS A 95 9.04 3.75 -11.97
C LYS A 95 8.02 3.17 -10.99
N LYS A 96 8.54 2.48 -9.97
CA LYS A 96 7.77 1.60 -9.09
C LYS A 96 8.10 1.86 -7.62
N ILE A 97 7.08 2.12 -6.81
CA ILE A 97 7.22 2.21 -5.35
C ILE A 97 6.65 0.95 -4.72
N GLU A 98 7.47 0.20 -4.00
CA GLU A 98 7.03 -0.93 -3.18
C GLU A 98 7.03 -0.53 -1.70
N TYR A 99 5.96 -0.85 -0.98
CA TYR A 99 5.89 -0.54 0.45
C TYR A 99 5.09 -1.58 1.23
N THR A 100 5.47 -1.74 2.49
CA THR A 100 4.80 -2.63 3.45
C THR A 100 4.08 -1.81 4.50
N ILE A 101 2.76 -1.98 4.61
CA ILE A 101 1.95 -1.39 5.67
C ILE A 101 1.59 -2.42 6.74
N ARG A 102 1.60 -1.98 7.98
CA ARG A 102 1.07 -2.71 9.13
C ARG A 102 -0.42 -2.44 9.26
N PHE A 103 -1.15 -3.50 9.57
CA PHE A 103 -2.54 -3.46 9.97
C PHE A 103 -2.60 -3.62 11.49
N SER A 104 -3.36 -2.77 12.17
CA SER A 104 -3.50 -2.83 13.61
C SER A 104 -4.91 -2.41 14.03
N GLN A 105 -5.23 -2.62 15.31
CA GLN A 105 -6.48 -2.12 15.89
C GLN A 105 -6.59 -0.58 15.85
N LYS A 106 -5.46 0.14 15.76
CA LYS A 106 -5.42 1.61 15.56
C LYS A 106 -5.67 2.00 14.09
N GLY A 107 -5.98 1.03 13.24
CA GLY A 107 -6.23 1.17 11.81
C GLY A 107 -5.01 0.83 10.95
N SER A 108 -5.05 1.29 9.71
CA SER A 108 -3.99 1.16 8.73
C SER A 108 -3.90 2.43 7.87
N LEU A 109 -3.09 2.40 6.82
CA LEU A 109 -2.97 3.46 5.82
C LEU A 109 -3.62 3.03 4.52
N LYS A 110 -4.13 4.01 3.78
CA LYS A 110 -4.58 3.82 2.41
C LYS A 110 -3.40 4.03 1.46
N PRO A 111 -3.36 3.36 0.30
CA PRO A 111 -2.39 3.67 -0.74
C PRO A 111 -2.35 5.16 -1.12
N LEU A 112 -3.51 5.80 -1.15
CA LEU A 112 -3.62 7.24 -1.40
C LEU A 112 -2.84 8.10 -0.40
N ASP A 113 -2.72 7.67 0.86
CA ASP A 113 -1.95 8.41 1.87
C ASP A 113 -0.46 8.44 1.50
N ILE A 114 0.06 7.34 0.93
CA ILE A 114 1.45 7.22 0.48
C ILE A 114 1.65 8.06 -0.79
N ILE A 115 0.75 7.92 -1.76
CA ILE A 115 0.80 8.66 -3.02
C ILE A 115 0.85 10.17 -2.76
N VAL A 116 -0.10 10.68 -1.96
CA VAL A 116 -0.25 12.12 -1.79
C VAL A 116 0.79 12.69 -0.83
N HIS A 117 0.98 12.05 0.33
CA HIS A 117 1.75 12.68 1.40
C HIS A 117 3.21 12.25 1.44
N VAL A 118 3.54 11.03 0.96
CA VAL A 118 4.92 10.53 0.98
C VAL A 118 5.58 10.76 -0.38
N ALA A 119 4.93 10.38 -1.48
CA ALA A 119 5.47 10.59 -2.82
C ALA A 119 5.22 12.02 -3.33
N GLY A 120 4.29 12.76 -2.73
CA GLY A 120 4.07 14.18 -3.02
C GLY A 120 3.26 14.44 -4.28
N PHE A 121 2.34 13.53 -4.63
CA PHE A 121 1.37 13.74 -5.70
C PHE A 121 0.18 14.56 -5.22
N SER A 122 -0.43 15.32 -6.12
CA SER A 122 -1.77 15.84 -5.93
C SER A 122 -2.79 14.70 -5.94
N LYS A 123 -3.99 14.97 -5.42
CA LYS A 123 -5.10 14.00 -5.49
C LYS A 123 -5.52 13.70 -6.93
N ALA A 124 -5.39 14.65 -7.85
CA ALA A 124 -5.72 14.46 -9.26
C ALA A 124 -4.70 13.53 -9.94
N GLU A 125 -3.40 13.72 -9.68
CA GLU A 125 -2.36 12.84 -10.22
C GLU A 125 -2.44 11.41 -9.66
N ALA A 126 -2.95 11.26 -8.43
CA ALA A 126 -3.12 9.95 -7.79
C ALA A 126 -4.05 9.00 -8.57
N GLU A 127 -4.97 9.54 -9.37
CA GLU A 127 -5.89 8.73 -10.19
C GLU A 127 -5.16 7.98 -11.32
N ASN A 128 -4.00 8.47 -11.75
CA ASN A 128 -3.18 7.85 -12.79
C ASN A 128 -2.15 6.87 -12.25
N ILE A 129 -2.08 6.68 -10.92
CA ILE A 129 -1.14 5.75 -10.30
C ILE A 129 -1.84 4.41 -10.11
N HIS A 130 -1.27 3.38 -10.70
CA HIS A 130 -1.82 2.04 -10.60
C HIS A 130 -1.41 1.40 -9.27
N VAL A 131 -2.39 1.05 -8.45
CA VAL A 131 -2.19 0.46 -7.11
C VAL A 131 -2.43 -1.03 -7.16
N ILE A 132 -1.40 -1.82 -6.83
CA ILE A 132 -1.48 -3.28 -6.78
C ILE A 132 -1.22 -3.74 -5.35
N LYS A 133 -2.14 -4.50 -4.76
CA LYS A 133 -1.88 -5.23 -3.53
C LYS A 133 -1.23 -6.57 -3.87
N THR A 134 0.08 -6.69 -3.64
CA THR A 134 0.85 -7.87 -4.04
C THR A 134 0.81 -8.98 -3.00
N ARG A 135 0.68 -8.64 -1.71
CA ARG A 135 0.68 -9.64 -0.63
C ARG A 135 -0.16 -9.27 0.58
N THR A 136 -0.71 -10.28 1.24
CA THR A 136 -1.22 -10.19 2.61
C THR A 136 -0.25 -10.90 3.56
N ILE A 137 0.11 -10.22 4.65
CA ILE A 137 1.01 -10.75 5.67
C ILE A 137 0.16 -11.25 6.84
N LEU A 138 0.30 -12.53 7.18
CA LEU A 138 -0.39 -13.20 8.28
C LEU A 138 0.62 -13.65 9.34
N VAL A 139 0.25 -13.62 10.63
CA VAL A 139 1.04 -14.02 11.81
C VAL A 139 0.22 -14.74 12.88
#